data_AF-A0A560YZ24-F1
#
_entry.id   AF-A0A560YZ24-F1
#
_cell.length_a   1.000
_cell.length_b   1.000
_cell.length_c   1.000
_cell.angle_alpha   90.00
_cell.angle_beta   90.00
_cell.angle_gamma   90.00
#
_symmetry.space_group_name_H-M   'P 1'
#
loop_
_entity.id
_entity.type
_entity.pdbx_description
1 polymer ?
#
loop_
_entity_poly.entity_id
_entity_poly.type
_entity_poly.pdbx_seq_one_letter_code
_entity_poly.pdbx_strand_id
1 'polypeptide(L)'
;MAAYIDSIQGGADEITVSGRGTPNHRVYLHHAGGGIALGSGPVGADGNYKFTTKEPVIKQQFHSKTFPVQVRESLDNVSYSDWCLNTSVTTC
;
A
#
# COMPACT_ATOMS: atom_id res chain seq x y z
N MET A 1 3.92 15.90 -1.94
CA MET A 1 3.96 15.00 -3.12
C MET A 1 3.09 13.80 -2.79
N ALA A 2 2.55 13.09 -3.78
CA ALA A 2 1.79 11.87 -3.53
C ALA A 2 2.75 10.68 -3.50
N ALA A 3 2.48 9.70 -2.63
CA ALA A 3 3.28 8.50 -2.56
C ALA A 3 3.09 7.70 -3.85
N TYR A 4 4.16 7.06 -4.31
CA TYR A 4 4.17 6.23 -5.51
C TYR A 4 4.57 4.80 -5.15
N ILE A 5 3.99 3.83 -5.85
CA ILE A 5 4.33 2.41 -5.74
C ILE A 5 5.35 2.12 -6.83
N ASP A 6 6.58 1.79 -6.44
CA ASP A 6 7.63 1.38 -7.38
C ASP A 6 7.49 -0.09 -7.74
N SER A 7 7.26 -0.92 -6.71
CA SER A 7 7.12 -2.35 -6.86
C SER A 7 6.15 -2.90 -5.82
N ILE A 8 5.34 -3.88 -6.25
CA ILE A 8 4.44 -4.61 -5.38
C ILE A 8 4.50 -6.10 -5.70
N GLN A 9 4.56 -6.92 -4.65
CA GLN A 9 4.58 -8.37 -4.76
C GLN A 9 3.51 -8.95 -3.83
N GLY A 10 2.63 -9.78 -4.39
CA GLY A 10 1.67 -10.57 -3.63
C GLY A 10 2.19 -11.98 -3.39
N GLY A 11 2.32 -12.37 -2.13
CA GLY A 11 2.52 -13.76 -1.71
C GLY A 11 1.20 -14.48 -1.46
N ALA A 12 1.26 -15.62 -0.76
CA ALA A 12 0.07 -16.41 -0.42
C ALA A 12 -0.88 -15.69 0.55
N ASP A 13 -0.32 -15.04 1.58
CA ASP A 13 -1.09 -14.36 2.62
C ASP A 13 -0.49 -12.99 2.99
N GLU A 14 0.44 -12.51 2.17
CA GLU A 14 1.19 -11.30 2.43
C GLU A 14 1.33 -10.46 1.17
N ILE A 15 1.40 -9.14 1.35
CA ILE A 15 1.71 -8.21 0.27
C ILE A 15 2.92 -7.42 0.70
N THR A 16 3.96 -7.43 -0.12
CA THR A 16 5.12 -6.56 0.04
C THR A 16 4.98 -5.41 -0.93
N VAL A 17 4.94 -4.19 -0.40
CA VAL A 17 4.87 -2.97 -1.20
C VAL A 17 6.10 -2.13 -0.93
N SER A 18 6.70 -1.63 -2.01
CA SER A 18 7.85 -0.73 -1.96
C SER A 18 7.61 0.46 -2.88
N GLY A 19 8.09 1.62 -2.47
CA GLY A 19 7.89 2.83 -3.24
C GLY A 19 8.54 4.05 -2.63
N ARG A 20 8.11 5.22 -3.11
CA ARG A 20 8.58 6.52 -2.64
C ARG A 20 7.45 7.34 -2.07
N GLY A 21 7.72 8.06 -1.00
CA GLY A 21 6.80 8.99 -0.37
C GLY A 21 7.56 10.13 0.28
N THR A 22 6.85 10.99 0.98
CA THR A 22 7.47 12.09 1.71
C THR A 22 8.19 11.55 2.94
N PRO A 23 9.48 11.88 3.15
CA PRO A 23 10.21 11.43 4.33
C PRO A 23 9.50 11.88 5.62
N ASN A 24 9.61 11.06 6.66
CA ASN A 24 8.91 11.23 7.95
C ASN A 24 7.36 11.15 7.88
N HIS A 25 6.77 10.75 6.75
CA HIS A 25 5.32 10.50 6.65
C HIS A 25 4.99 9.01 6.81
N ARG A 26 3.69 8.70 6.89
CA ARG A 26 3.17 7.33 6.86
C ARG A 26 2.43 7.09 5.55
N VAL A 27 2.70 5.92 4.98
CA VAL A 27 2.03 5.40 3.78
C VAL A 27 0.98 4.40 4.22
N TYR A 28 -0.18 4.51 3.59
CA TYR A 28 -1.37 3.73 3.85
C TYR A 28 -1.74 2.99 2.57
N LEU A 29 -1.62 1.67 2.57
CA LEU A 29 -1.98 0.81 1.45
C LEU A 29 -3.45 0.42 1.57
N HIS A 30 -4.23 0.72 0.55
CA HIS A 30 -5.65 0.38 0.50
C HIS A 30 -5.99 -0.30 -0.84
N HIS A 31 -7.08 -1.06 -0.84
CA HIS A 31 -7.67 -1.57 -2.06
C HIS A 31 -8.30 -0.42 -2.86
N ALA A 32 -8.01 -0.40 -4.16
CA ALA A 32 -8.52 0.66 -5.02
C ALA A 32 -10.04 0.57 -5.19
N GLY A 33 -10.73 1.69 -5.07
CA GLY A 33 -12.20 1.74 -5.24
C GLY A 33 -13.03 1.21 -4.06
N GLY A 34 -12.40 0.63 -3.03
CA GLY A 34 -13.10 0.11 -1.84
C GLY A 34 -12.68 0.71 -0.51
N GLY A 35 -11.55 1.44 -0.46
CA GLY A 35 -11.05 2.04 0.79
C GLY A 35 -10.70 1.02 1.88
N ILE A 36 -10.60 -0.27 1.54
CA ILE A 36 -10.22 -1.32 2.47
C ILE A 36 -8.74 -1.15 2.77
N ALA A 37 -8.38 -0.92 4.03
CA ALA A 37 -6.98 -0.91 4.46
C ALA A 37 -6.39 -2.31 4.29
N LEU A 38 -5.28 -2.38 3.55
CA LEU A 38 -4.50 -3.60 3.37
C LEU A 38 -3.20 -3.55 4.19
N GLY A 39 -2.77 -2.35 4.59
CA GLY A 39 -1.69 -2.17 5.54
C GLY A 39 -1.25 -0.71 5.63
N SER A 40 -0.24 -0.46 6.45
CA SER A 40 0.45 0.84 6.50
C SER A 40 1.90 0.66 6.91
N GLY A 41 2.74 1.64 6.56
CA GLY A 41 4.15 1.66 6.91
C GLY A 41 4.73 3.08 6.92
N PRO A 42 5.74 3.34 7.76
CA PRO A 42 6.45 4.62 7.75
C PRO A 42 7.33 4.75 6.50
N VAL A 43 7.52 5.98 6.04
CA VAL A 43 8.50 6.33 5.01
C VAL A 43 9.83 6.67 5.69
N GLY A 44 10.92 6.08 5.20
CA GLY A 44 12.26 6.37 5.68
C GLY A 44 12.67 7.83 5.43
N ALA A 45 13.74 8.25 6.11
CA ALA A 45 14.30 9.60 5.93
C ALA A 45 14.76 9.87 4.48
N ASP A 46 15.09 8.82 3.73
CA ASP A 46 15.45 8.86 2.31
C ASP A 46 14.25 9.04 1.37
N GLY A 47 13.02 9.07 1.89
CA GLY A 47 11.79 9.12 1.08
C GLY A 47 11.39 7.78 0.47
N ASN A 48 12.10 6.69 0.78
CA ASN A 48 11.73 5.34 0.37
C ASN A 48 10.95 4.63 1.49
N TYR A 49 9.95 3.85 1.12
CA TYR A 49 9.25 2.95 2.02
C TYR A 49 9.25 1.53 1.47
N LYS A 50 9.34 0.57 2.38
CA LYS A 50 9.17 -0.85 2.09
C LYS A 50 8.56 -1.51 3.31
N PHE A 51 7.38 -2.07 3.15
CA PHE A 51 6.73 -2.82 4.21
C PHE A 51 6.01 -4.03 3.66
N THR A 52 5.96 -5.05 4.49
CA THR A 52 5.23 -6.29 4.22
C THR A 52 4.04 -6.32 5.16
N THR A 53 2.85 -6.42 4.58
CA THR A 53 1.60 -6.50 5.32
C THR A 53 1.01 -7.90 5.19
N LYS A 54 0.44 -8.40 6.29
CA LYS A 54 -0.17 -9.73 6.43
C LYS A 54 -1.59 -9.60 6.98
N GLU A 55 -2.29 -8.55 6.57
CA GLU A 55 -3.63 -8.29 7.07
C GLU A 55 -4.56 -9.46 6.74
N PRO A 56 -5.47 -9.83 7.66
CA PRO A 56 -6.35 -10.98 7.49
C PRO A 56 -7.32 -10.81 6.30
N VAL A 57 -7.52 -9.58 5.83
CA VAL A 57 -8.31 -9.29 4.62
C VAL A 57 -7.62 -9.79 3.35
N ILE A 58 -6.28 -9.79 3.31
CA ILE A 58 -5.49 -10.26 2.16
C ILE A 58 -5.74 -11.75 1.95
N LYS A 59 -5.60 -12.56 3.00
CA LYS A 59 -5.86 -14.01 2.93
C LYS A 59 -7.34 -14.38 2.74
N GLN A 60 -8.28 -13.57 3.23
CA GLN A 60 -9.70 -13.91 3.18
C GLN A 60 -10.38 -13.48 1.88
N GLN A 61 -10.05 -12.29 1.37
CA GLN A 61 -10.75 -11.69 0.23
C GLN A 61 -9.93 -11.71 -1.05
N PHE A 62 -8.60 -11.70 -0.90
CA PHE A 62 -7.67 -11.44 -1.99
C PHE A 62 -6.71 -12.60 -2.26
N HIS A 63 -6.83 -13.75 -1.61
CA HIS A 63 -5.97 -14.92 -1.85
C HIS A 63 -6.16 -15.48 -3.27
N SER A 64 -5.06 -15.76 -3.97
CA SER A 64 -5.03 -16.18 -5.39
C SER A 64 -5.87 -15.31 -6.33
N LYS A 65 -5.91 -13.98 -6.11
CA LYS A 65 -6.67 -13.02 -6.94
C LYS A 65 -5.81 -11.85 -7.38
N THR A 66 -6.16 -11.30 -8.54
CA THR A 66 -5.62 -10.02 -9.00
C THR A 66 -6.55 -8.90 -8.61
N PHE A 67 -6.02 -7.87 -7.95
CA PHE A 67 -6.80 -6.73 -7.50
C PHE A 67 -5.98 -5.44 -7.58
N PRO A 68 -6.64 -4.30 -7.87
CA PRO A 68 -5.97 -3.02 -7.85
C PRO A 68 -5.78 -2.51 -6.41
N VAL A 69 -4.61 -1.96 -6.13
CA VAL A 69 -4.30 -1.28 -4.88
C VAL A 69 -3.88 0.15 -5.15
N GLN A 70 -4.04 0.99 -4.13
CA GLN A 70 -3.58 2.36 -4.12
C GLN A 70 -2.92 2.64 -2.77
N VAL A 71 -1.87 3.44 -2.79
CA VAL A 71 -1.31 4.01 -1.57
C VAL A 71 -1.72 5.47 -1.46
N ARG A 72 -1.84 5.92 -0.23
CA ARG A 72 -1.85 7.35 0.09
C ARG A 72 -0.87 7.61 1.22
N GLU A 73 -0.23 8.77 1.21
CA GLU A 73 0.57 9.22 2.34
C GLU A 73 -0.17 10.29 3.14
N SER A 74 -0.01 10.30 4.46
CA SER A 74 -0.57 11.36 5.29
C SER A 74 0.13 11.36 6.63
N LEU A 75 0.22 12.52 7.28
CA LEU A 75 0.72 12.60 8.65
C LEU A 75 -0.25 11.90 9.62
N ASP A 76 -1.56 11.95 9.34
CA ASP A 76 -2.61 11.54 10.29
C ASP A 76 -3.61 10.52 9.71
N ASN A 77 -3.41 9.94 8.52
CA ASN A 77 -4.42 9.09 7.85
C ASN A 77 -5.75 9.84 7.55
N VAL A 78 -5.87 11.14 7.82
CA VAL A 78 -7.09 11.93 7.65
C VAL A 78 -6.88 13.11 6.70
N SER A 79 -5.68 13.71 6.70
CA SER A 79 -5.32 14.74 5.73
C SER A 79 -5.16 14.10 4.35
N TYR A 80 -6.13 14.35 3.48
CA TYR A 80 -6.20 13.89 2.08
C TYR A 80 -4.89 14.21 1.35
N SER A 81 -4.07 13.20 1.10
CA SER A 81 -3.19 13.23 -0.08
C SER A 81 -3.91 12.51 -1.21
N ASP A 82 -3.70 12.98 -2.44
CA ASP A 82 -4.18 12.29 -3.63
C ASP A 82 -3.72 10.84 -3.63
N TRP A 83 -4.64 9.93 -3.93
CA TRP A 83 -4.34 8.51 -4.10
C TRP A 83 -3.33 8.33 -5.23
N CYS A 84 -2.40 7.40 -5.06
CA CYS A 84 -1.52 7.03 -6.16
C CYS A 84 -2.32 6.35 -7.29
N LEU A 85 -1.66 6.22 -8.45
CA LEU A 85 -2.18 5.41 -9.56
C LEU A 85 -2.43 3.98 -9.12
N ASN A 86 -3.54 3.42 -9.61
CA ASN A 86 -3.93 2.05 -9.34
C ASN A 86 -2.85 1.09 -9.82
N THR A 87 -2.35 0.25 -8.92
CA THR A 87 -1.37 -0.80 -9.25
C THR A 87 -2.01 -2.16 -9.01
N SER A 88 -2.07 -3.01 -10.03
CA SER A 88 -2.59 -4.37 -9.88
C SER A 88 -1.55 -5.27 -9.22
N VAL A 89 -1.95 -5.97 -8.17
CA VAL A 89 -1.15 -7.03 -7.55
C VAL A 89 -1.89 -8.35 -7.67
N THR A 90 -1.13 -9.41 -7.95
CA THR A 90 -1.60 -10.78 -7.94
C THR A 90 -0.96 -11.49 -6.75
N THR A 91 -1.79 -12.04 -5.88
CA THR A 91 -1.38 -12.94 -4.80
C THR A 91 -1.35 -14.38 -5.30
N CYS A 92 -0.51 -15.19 -4.69
CA CYS A 92 -0.35 -16.61 -5.04
C CYS A 92 -1.41 -17.44 -4.31
#